data_AF-A0A9P0EAJ5-F1
#
_entry.id   AF-A0A9P0EAJ5-F1
#
_cell.length_a   1.000
_cell.length_b   1.000
_cell.length_c   1.000
_cell.angle_alpha   90.00
_cell.angle_beta   90.00
_cell.angle_gamma   90.00
#
_symmetry.space_group_name_H-M   'P 1'
#
loop_
_entity.id
_entity.type
_entity.pdbx_description
1 polymer ?
#
loop_
_entity_poly.entity_id
_entity_poly.type
_entity_poly.pdbx_seq_one_letter_code
_entity_poly.pdbx_strand_id
1 'polypeptide(L)'
;MTFSKLDRFYRGILLSRYFIKGWGTPENLKRLLLFRKVLSNRSDCFKLVGEHYPIEITKDEYEGDIHILEGHFYSPFNFYLPTLLPKESKEAHFQMILPKKWKDDGFKPVCIHMAGTGDHYFWRRRHLIAKPLLREAGIGSIILENPFYGFRKPVYQMRSVLNNVSDIFVMGGCLILEALVLFHWCTKHGFGPLGVSGLSMGGHMASLAATNWPFPLVLVPCLSWSTASGVFTEGVMSRAINWDMLEFQYKENEAFRTELYKMVQIRESDAFQAGKEFVKNFPESMLHLKEHGPGLDTKKEISVSKSALFPINQKLTKFLKMNTEPVSDLTNFSLLLEKVFHPKYIEQQFNLRKD
;
A
#
# COMPACT_ATOMS: atom_id res chain seq x y z
N MET A 1 16.62 -28.10 -12.13
CA MET A 1 16.24 -26.83 -12.80
C MET A 1 17.47 -25.94 -12.93
N THR A 2 17.84 -25.58 -14.16
CA THR A 2 18.93 -24.63 -14.45
C THR A 2 18.50 -23.21 -14.05
N PHE A 3 19.13 -22.64 -13.04
CA PHE A 3 18.82 -21.29 -12.56
C PHE A 3 19.22 -20.23 -13.59
N SER A 4 18.36 -19.22 -13.78
CA SER A 4 18.64 -18.05 -14.60
C SER A 4 19.93 -17.35 -14.16
N LYS A 5 20.70 -16.81 -15.13
CA LYS A 5 21.90 -16.01 -14.83
C LYS A 5 21.58 -14.75 -14.01
N LEU A 6 20.39 -14.16 -14.23
CA LEU A 6 19.87 -13.05 -13.44
C LEU A 6 19.60 -13.46 -11.99
N ASP A 7 19.01 -14.64 -11.78
CA ASP A 7 18.78 -15.22 -10.46
C ASP A 7 20.10 -15.41 -9.69
N ARG A 8 21.13 -15.94 -10.36
CA ARG A 8 22.46 -16.13 -9.76
C ARG A 8 23.11 -14.79 -9.38
N PHE A 9 22.96 -13.76 -10.21
CA PHE A 9 23.48 -12.43 -9.91
C PHE A 9 22.75 -11.78 -8.72
N TYR A 10 21.42 -11.79 -8.72
CA TYR A 10 20.62 -11.27 -7.59
C TYR A 10 20.92 -12.00 -6.28
N ARG A 11 21.14 -13.33 -6.34
CA ARG A 11 21.54 -14.13 -5.16
C ARG A 11 22.90 -13.72 -4.59
N GLY A 12 23.85 -13.33 -5.44
CA GLY A 12 25.17 -12.84 -4.99
C GLY A 12 25.11 -11.47 -4.30
N ILE A 13 24.02 -10.71 -4.52
CA ILE A 13 23.85 -9.33 -4.01
C ILE A 13 22.96 -9.30 -2.75
N LEU A 14 22.18 -10.35 -2.47
CA LEU A 14 21.38 -10.52 -1.25
C LEU A 14 22.25 -10.82 -0.02
N LEU A 15 23.13 -9.87 0.31
CA LEU A 15 23.96 -9.90 1.52
C LEU A 15 23.16 -9.54 2.80
N SER A 16 21.87 -9.21 2.67
CA SER A 16 21.05 -8.67 3.77
C SER A 16 19.87 -9.60 4.08
N ARG A 17 19.78 -10.04 5.33
CA ARG A 17 18.66 -10.87 5.84
C ARG A 17 17.45 -9.99 6.15
N TYR A 18 16.27 -10.38 5.68
CA TYR A 18 14.99 -9.74 6.00
C TYR A 18 14.41 -10.28 7.30
N PHE A 19 13.57 -9.45 7.94
CA PHE A 19 12.82 -9.76 9.15
C PHE A 19 13.70 -10.28 10.28
N ILE A 20 14.86 -9.67 10.50
CA ILE A 20 15.84 -10.13 11.50
C ILE A 20 15.34 -10.09 12.95
N LYS A 21 14.23 -9.40 13.24
CA LYS A 21 13.53 -9.38 14.53
C LYS A 21 12.30 -10.30 14.57
N GLY A 22 11.99 -10.95 13.45
CA GLY A 22 10.96 -11.97 13.34
C GLY A 22 9.59 -11.43 12.97
N TRP A 23 8.55 -11.96 13.58
CA TRP A 23 7.17 -11.64 13.22
C TRP A 23 6.73 -10.22 13.64
N GLY A 24 7.28 -9.73 14.75
CA GLY A 24 6.63 -8.70 15.56
C GLY A 24 5.82 -9.33 16.69
N THR A 25 5.14 -8.52 17.51
CA THR A 25 4.35 -9.05 18.62
C THR A 25 3.01 -9.62 18.13
N PRO A 26 2.51 -10.73 18.71
CA PRO A 26 1.21 -11.30 18.33
C PRO A 26 0.07 -10.28 18.46
N GLU A 27 0.10 -9.46 19.50
CA GLU A 27 -0.89 -8.41 19.74
C GLU A 27 -0.91 -7.37 18.61
N ASN A 28 0.26 -6.90 18.16
CA ASN A 28 0.32 -5.95 17.05
C ASN A 28 -0.15 -6.58 15.74
N LEU A 29 0.19 -7.85 15.48
CA LEU A 29 -0.30 -8.58 14.31
C LEU A 29 -1.82 -8.79 14.35
N LYS A 30 -2.39 -9.09 15.52
CA LYS A 30 -3.84 -9.17 15.72
C LYS A 30 -4.52 -7.85 15.40
N ARG A 31 -4.00 -6.75 15.93
CA ARG A 31 -4.49 -5.39 15.64
C ARG A 31 -4.41 -5.06 14.14
N LEU A 32 -3.30 -5.43 13.47
CA LEU A 32 -3.13 -5.27 12.02
C LEU A 32 -4.14 -6.10 11.23
N LEU A 33 -4.37 -7.36 11.60
CA LEU A 33 -5.33 -8.23 10.93
C LEU A 33 -6.77 -7.77 11.08
N LEU A 34 -7.14 -7.24 12.25
CA LEU A 34 -8.46 -6.64 12.45
C LEU A 34 -8.61 -5.36 11.61
N PHE A 35 -7.61 -4.49 11.62
CA PHE A 35 -7.64 -3.25 10.85
C PHE A 35 -7.62 -3.50 9.34
N ARG A 36 -6.95 -4.56 8.89
CA ARG A 36 -6.97 -5.00 7.48
C ARG A 36 -8.40 -5.18 6.97
N LYS A 37 -9.31 -5.75 7.76
CA LYS A 37 -10.73 -5.93 7.36
C LYS A 37 -11.41 -4.60 7.01
N VAL A 38 -11.02 -3.53 7.71
CA VAL A 38 -11.50 -2.16 7.45
C VAL A 38 -10.83 -1.60 6.18
N LEU A 39 -9.50 -1.71 6.07
CA LEU A 39 -8.74 -1.22 4.92
C LEU A 39 -9.12 -1.90 3.60
N SER A 40 -9.68 -3.09 3.66
CA SER A 40 -10.09 -3.82 2.48
C SER A 40 -11.51 -3.56 2.02
N ASN A 41 -12.34 -2.96 2.86
CA ASN A 41 -13.64 -2.47 2.45
C ASN A 41 -13.48 -1.04 1.93
N ARG A 42 -13.70 -0.81 0.63
CA ARG A 42 -13.53 0.50 0.00
C ARG A 42 -14.30 1.61 0.73
N SER A 43 -15.55 1.36 1.10
CA SER A 43 -16.40 2.37 1.74
C SER A 43 -15.89 2.74 3.13
N ASP A 44 -15.46 1.75 3.90
CA ASP A 44 -14.96 1.98 5.25
C ASP A 44 -13.56 2.59 5.23
N CYS A 45 -12.67 2.10 4.36
CA CYS A 45 -11.32 2.64 4.20
C CYS A 45 -11.33 4.10 3.76
N PHE A 46 -12.20 4.46 2.79
CA PHE A 46 -12.31 5.85 2.31
C PHE A 46 -12.69 6.82 3.44
N LYS A 47 -13.58 6.41 4.37
CA LYS A 47 -14.00 7.24 5.52
C LYS A 47 -12.91 7.44 6.57
N LEU A 48 -11.80 6.70 6.49
CA LEU A 48 -10.68 6.84 7.45
C LEU A 48 -9.86 8.11 7.21
N VAL A 49 -9.99 8.76 6.05
CA VAL A 49 -9.28 9.98 5.72
C VAL A 49 -10.30 11.08 5.43
N GLY A 50 -10.21 12.18 6.17
CA GLY A 50 -11.06 13.34 5.94
C GLY A 50 -10.65 14.09 4.69
N GLU A 51 -11.61 14.66 3.97
CA GLU A 51 -11.38 15.46 2.75
C GLU A 51 -10.46 16.67 2.98
N HIS A 52 -10.46 17.21 4.20
CA HIS A 52 -9.70 18.39 4.60
C HIS A 52 -8.46 18.02 5.43
N TYR A 53 -7.86 16.87 5.16
CA TYR A 53 -6.69 16.41 5.90
C TYR A 53 -5.54 17.44 5.81
N PRO A 54 -4.93 17.82 6.95
CA PRO A 54 -3.91 18.87 6.97
C PRO A 54 -2.63 18.41 6.28
N ILE A 55 -2.14 19.22 5.34
CA ILE A 55 -0.86 19.07 4.66
C ILE A 55 -0.10 20.38 4.81
N GLU A 56 1.18 20.29 5.16
CA GLU A 56 2.10 21.40 5.24
C GLU A 56 3.04 21.38 4.02
N ILE A 57 3.12 22.51 3.32
CA ILE A 57 4.09 22.72 2.23
C ILE A 57 5.29 23.42 2.82
N THR A 58 6.44 22.74 2.81
CA THR A 58 7.70 23.23 3.37
C THR A 58 8.60 23.86 2.33
N LYS A 59 8.33 23.56 1.05
CA LYS A 59 9.11 24.07 -0.07
C LYS A 59 8.20 24.39 -1.24
N ASP A 60 8.41 25.57 -1.84
CA ASP A 60 7.74 26.02 -3.05
C ASP A 60 8.76 26.78 -3.92
N GLU A 61 9.30 26.11 -4.94
CA GLU A 61 10.38 26.64 -5.77
C GLU A 61 10.15 26.40 -7.25
N TYR A 62 10.76 27.24 -8.07
CA TYR A 62 10.75 27.13 -9.53
C TYR A 62 12.16 26.81 -10.05
N GLU A 63 12.30 25.72 -10.81
CA GLU A 63 13.50 25.33 -11.54
C GLU A 63 13.22 25.41 -13.05
N GLY A 64 13.48 26.57 -13.67
CA GLY A 64 13.15 26.81 -15.08
C GLY A 64 11.63 26.77 -15.32
N ASP A 65 11.17 25.82 -16.14
CA ASP A 65 9.75 25.61 -16.45
C ASP A 65 9.06 24.61 -15.49
N ILE A 66 9.75 24.20 -14.44
CA ILE A 66 9.25 23.23 -13.46
C ILE A 66 8.96 23.93 -12.15
N HIS A 67 7.79 23.67 -11.59
CA HIS A 67 7.39 24.07 -10.24
C HIS A 67 7.53 22.86 -9.31
N ILE A 68 8.29 23.00 -8.23
CA ILE A 68 8.61 21.95 -7.28
C ILE A 68 8.04 22.31 -5.92
N LEU A 69 7.14 21.46 -5.41
CA LEU A 69 6.66 21.54 -4.04
C LEU A 69 7.25 20.38 -3.23
N GLU A 70 7.61 20.64 -1.98
CA GLU A 70 7.81 19.58 -0.99
C GLU A 70 6.89 19.84 0.19
N GLY A 71 6.34 18.76 0.73
CA GLY A 71 5.40 18.84 1.83
C GLY A 71 5.38 17.58 2.66
N HIS A 72 4.73 17.68 3.81
CA HIS A 72 4.51 16.55 4.70
C HIS A 72 3.14 16.63 5.36
N PHE A 73 2.72 15.50 5.90
CA PHE A 73 1.53 15.38 6.73
C PHE A 73 1.69 14.21 7.68
N TYR A 74 0.98 14.26 8.80
CA TYR A 74 0.98 13.13 9.73
C TYR A 74 0.32 11.91 9.09
N SER A 75 0.91 10.72 9.18
CA SER A 75 0.34 9.51 8.57
C SER A 75 -0.97 9.11 9.26
N PRO A 76 -2.11 9.03 8.54
CA PRO A 76 -3.40 8.69 9.17
C PRO A 76 -3.37 7.35 9.89
N PHE A 77 -2.56 6.40 9.40
CA PHE A 77 -2.40 5.07 9.98
C PHE A 77 -2.06 5.12 11.48
N ASN A 78 -1.23 6.08 11.90
CA ASN A 78 -0.82 6.17 13.30
C ASN A 78 -1.97 6.58 14.24
N PHE A 79 -3.03 7.23 13.75
CA PHE A 79 -4.21 7.52 14.58
C PHE A 79 -5.01 6.26 14.91
N TYR A 80 -5.06 5.31 13.98
CA TYR A 80 -5.83 4.07 14.13
C TYR A 80 -5.04 2.97 14.84
N LEU A 81 -3.74 2.89 14.56
CA LEU A 81 -2.83 1.91 15.15
C LEU A 81 -1.63 2.62 15.78
N PRO A 82 -1.85 3.37 16.88
CA PRO A 82 -0.76 4.02 17.60
C PRO A 82 0.24 2.95 18.06
N THR A 83 1.50 3.37 18.17
CA THR A 83 2.70 2.60 18.56
C THR A 83 3.26 1.61 17.54
N LEU A 84 2.53 1.29 16.45
CA LEU A 84 3.02 0.37 15.42
C LEU A 84 3.98 1.04 14.42
N LEU A 85 3.88 2.35 14.26
CA LEU A 85 4.73 3.11 13.34
C LEU A 85 5.90 3.73 14.12
N PRO A 86 7.17 3.49 13.71
CA PRO A 86 8.31 4.11 14.35
C PRO A 86 8.25 5.63 14.21
N LYS A 87 8.90 6.35 15.14
CA LYS A 87 8.82 7.82 15.25
C LYS A 87 9.11 8.50 13.91
N GLU A 88 10.16 8.05 13.23
CA GLU A 88 10.64 8.58 11.96
C GLU A 88 9.64 8.37 10.82
N SER A 89 8.79 7.35 10.88
CA SER A 89 7.79 7.08 9.84
C SER A 89 6.45 7.74 10.08
N LYS A 90 6.25 8.44 11.21
CA LYS A 90 4.96 9.06 11.56
C LYS A 90 4.57 10.22 10.66
N GLU A 91 5.55 10.89 10.07
CA GLU A 91 5.31 11.92 9.07
C GLU A 91 5.51 11.32 7.67
N ALA A 92 4.52 11.50 6.82
CA ALA A 92 4.60 11.18 5.40
C ALA A 92 5.20 12.39 4.68
N HIS A 93 6.23 12.16 3.88
CA HIS A 93 6.89 13.21 3.09
C HIS A 93 6.61 12.95 1.61
N PHE A 94 6.33 14.01 0.87
CA PHE A 94 6.14 13.93 -0.56
C PHE A 94 6.78 15.11 -1.27
N GLN A 95 7.00 14.90 -2.56
CA GLN A 95 7.37 15.96 -3.48
C GLN A 95 6.43 15.99 -4.67
N MET A 96 5.99 17.19 -5.05
CA MET A 96 5.22 17.42 -6.25
C MET A 96 6.06 18.11 -7.31
N ILE A 97 5.96 17.64 -8.55
CA ILE A 97 6.62 18.19 -9.74
C ILE A 97 5.52 18.61 -10.71
N LEU A 98 5.44 19.90 -10.99
CA LEU A 98 4.38 20.53 -11.78
C LEU A 98 4.98 21.35 -12.92
N PRO A 99 4.21 21.62 -13.98
CA PRO A 99 4.62 22.62 -14.96
C PRO A 99 4.42 24.01 -14.37
N LYS A 100 5.29 24.96 -14.74
CA LYS A 100 5.08 26.37 -14.44
C LYS A 100 3.80 26.93 -15.06
N LYS A 101 3.42 26.39 -16.23
CA LYS A 101 2.18 26.72 -16.94
C LYS A 101 1.53 25.44 -17.47
N TRP A 102 0.28 25.22 -17.13
CA TRP A 102 -0.50 24.11 -17.69
C TRP A 102 -0.81 24.37 -19.17
N LYS A 103 -0.92 23.30 -19.96
CA LYS A 103 -1.33 23.41 -21.37
C LYS A 103 -2.77 23.91 -21.49
N ASP A 104 -3.61 23.51 -20.54
CA ASP A 104 -5.01 23.91 -20.41
C ASP A 104 -5.28 24.15 -18.92
N ASP A 105 -5.76 25.34 -18.57
CA ASP A 105 -6.01 25.71 -17.17
C ASP A 105 -7.16 24.92 -16.53
N GLY A 106 -8.03 24.30 -17.35
CA GLY A 106 -9.09 23.39 -16.91
C GLY A 106 -8.63 21.94 -16.71
N PHE A 107 -7.46 21.57 -17.22
CA PHE A 107 -6.91 20.21 -17.12
C PHE A 107 -5.51 20.22 -16.50
N LYS A 108 -5.45 19.82 -15.23
CA LYS A 108 -4.22 19.77 -14.43
C LYS A 108 -3.91 18.33 -14.02
N PRO A 109 -3.57 17.44 -14.97
CA PRO A 109 -3.41 16.01 -14.69
C PRO A 109 -2.23 15.77 -13.74
N VAL A 110 -2.45 14.92 -12.74
CA VAL A 110 -1.44 14.57 -11.73
C VAL A 110 -1.42 13.07 -11.48
N CYS A 111 -0.24 12.47 -11.51
CA CYS A 111 0.00 11.07 -11.18
C CYS A 111 0.77 10.92 -9.86
N ILE A 112 0.23 10.16 -8.90
CA ILE A 112 0.98 9.74 -7.72
C ILE A 112 1.85 8.53 -8.08
N HIS A 113 3.15 8.60 -7.79
CA HIS A 113 4.11 7.53 -8.02
C HIS A 113 4.46 6.84 -6.71
N MET A 114 4.00 5.61 -6.53
CA MET A 114 4.29 4.76 -5.39
C MET A 114 5.68 4.13 -5.53
N ALA A 115 6.48 4.18 -4.46
CA ALA A 115 7.88 3.74 -4.51
C ALA A 115 8.01 2.21 -4.49
N GLY A 116 8.94 1.68 -5.29
CA GLY A 116 9.34 0.27 -5.25
C GLY A 116 10.23 -0.05 -4.05
N THR A 117 10.55 -1.33 -3.84
CA THR A 117 11.50 -1.74 -2.78
C THR A 117 12.86 -1.11 -3.02
N GLY A 118 13.49 -0.52 -2.00
CA GLY A 118 14.80 0.12 -2.18
C GLY A 118 14.76 1.59 -2.60
N ASP A 119 13.58 2.13 -2.93
CA ASP A 119 13.44 3.47 -3.50
C ASP A 119 13.41 4.53 -2.40
N HIS A 120 14.61 5.03 -2.08
CA HIS A 120 14.82 6.08 -1.08
C HIS A 120 14.80 7.48 -1.70
N TYR A 121 14.22 8.43 -0.96
CA TYR A 121 14.16 9.85 -1.33
C TYR A 121 13.42 10.08 -2.66
N PHE A 122 13.54 11.29 -3.19
CA PHE A 122 12.78 11.71 -4.37
C PHE A 122 13.60 11.68 -5.67
N TRP A 123 14.94 11.71 -5.59
CA TRP A 123 15.80 12.03 -6.74
C TRP A 123 15.55 11.11 -7.94
N ARG A 124 15.54 9.79 -7.75
CA ARG A 124 15.38 8.82 -8.85
C ARG A 124 14.03 9.00 -9.56
N ARG A 125 12.93 8.99 -8.82
CA ARG A 125 11.59 9.20 -9.38
C ARG A 125 11.42 10.61 -9.96
N ARG A 126 12.04 11.64 -9.36
CA ARG A 126 12.02 13.01 -9.88
C ARG A 126 12.62 13.07 -11.28
N HIS A 127 13.83 12.54 -11.45
CA HIS A 127 14.59 12.70 -12.70
C HIS A 127 14.24 11.66 -13.77
N LEU A 128 13.91 10.43 -13.39
CA LEU A 128 13.68 9.34 -14.34
C LEU A 128 12.21 9.13 -14.69
N ILE A 129 11.27 9.66 -13.89
CA ILE A 129 9.83 9.48 -14.11
C ILE A 129 9.12 10.83 -14.21
N ALA A 130 9.16 11.64 -13.16
CA ALA A 130 8.36 12.86 -13.07
C ALA A 130 8.76 13.92 -14.11
N LYS A 131 10.06 14.24 -14.25
CA LYS A 131 10.53 15.24 -15.23
C LYS A 131 10.24 14.80 -16.68
N PRO A 132 10.52 13.55 -17.12
CA PRO A 132 10.14 13.07 -18.45
C PRO A 132 8.62 13.09 -18.68
N LEU A 133 7.84 12.56 -17.73
CA LEU A 133 6.37 12.52 -17.83
C LEU A 133 5.76 13.92 -17.96
N LEU A 134 6.31 14.88 -17.19
CA LEU A 134 5.89 16.27 -17.28
C LEU A 134 6.22 16.89 -18.66
N ARG A 135 7.41 16.64 -19.20
CA ARG A 135 7.85 17.20 -20.48
C ARG A 135 7.10 16.62 -21.68
N GLU A 136 6.92 15.30 -21.69
CA GLU A 136 6.35 14.59 -22.83
C GLU A 136 4.82 14.67 -22.84
N ALA A 137 4.19 14.49 -21.67
CA ALA A 137 2.74 14.39 -21.56
C ALA A 137 2.08 15.61 -20.90
N GLY A 138 2.83 16.51 -20.25
CA GLY A 138 2.25 17.61 -19.47
C GLY A 138 1.58 17.14 -18.18
N ILE A 139 1.96 15.97 -17.65
CA ILE A 139 1.36 15.38 -16.45
C ILE A 139 2.24 15.66 -15.23
N GLY A 140 1.66 16.33 -14.24
CA GLY A 140 2.29 16.55 -12.94
C GLY A 140 2.48 15.25 -12.17
N SER A 141 3.41 15.23 -11.23
CA SER A 141 3.75 14.02 -10.48
C SER A 141 3.86 14.29 -8.99
N ILE A 142 3.27 13.43 -8.17
CA ILE A 142 3.52 13.38 -6.72
C ILE A 142 4.36 12.15 -6.42
N ILE A 143 5.46 12.35 -5.71
CA ILE A 143 6.44 11.34 -5.33
C ILE A 143 6.33 11.16 -3.81
N LEU A 144 5.58 10.15 -3.38
CA LEU A 144 5.41 9.82 -1.96
C LEU A 144 6.60 8.98 -1.46
N GLU A 145 7.22 9.35 -0.34
CA GLU A 145 8.25 8.52 0.29
C GLU A 145 7.62 7.44 1.17
N ASN A 146 8.00 6.17 0.95
CA ASN A 146 7.46 5.06 1.71
C ASN A 146 7.86 5.14 3.20
N PRO A 147 7.00 4.67 4.12
CA PRO A 147 7.40 4.39 5.49
C PRO A 147 8.65 3.49 5.49
N PHE A 148 9.51 3.64 6.49
CA PHE A 148 10.77 2.92 6.62
C PHE A 148 11.86 3.25 5.58
N TYR A 149 11.65 4.16 4.62
CA TYR A 149 12.64 4.54 3.60
C TYR A 149 13.06 6.02 3.73
N GLY A 150 14.28 6.33 3.27
CA GLY A 150 14.81 7.69 3.20
C GLY A 150 14.66 8.48 4.49
N PHE A 151 13.96 9.62 4.48
CA PHE A 151 13.73 10.44 5.68
C PHE A 151 12.92 9.70 6.75
N ARG A 152 12.11 8.74 6.32
CA ARG A 152 11.23 7.93 7.18
C ARG A 152 11.87 6.65 7.69
N LYS A 153 13.15 6.40 7.39
CA LYS A 153 13.86 5.17 7.77
C LYS A 153 14.28 5.20 9.25
N PRO A 154 13.86 4.24 10.08
CA PRO A 154 14.34 4.15 11.46
C PRO A 154 15.85 4.05 11.56
N VAL A 155 16.43 4.68 12.58
CA VAL A 155 17.89 4.70 12.79
C VAL A 155 18.50 3.30 12.94
N TYR A 156 17.74 2.37 13.51
CA TYR A 156 18.13 0.98 13.72
C TYR A 156 17.91 0.08 12.49
N GLN A 157 17.38 0.61 11.38
CA GLN A 157 17.13 -0.15 10.16
C GLN A 157 18.29 -0.04 9.17
N MET A 158 18.77 -1.19 8.73
CA MET A 158 19.81 -1.31 7.72
C MET A 158 19.20 -1.30 6.32
N ARG A 159 19.61 -0.34 5.49
CA ARG A 159 19.14 -0.19 4.09
C ARG A 159 17.60 -0.18 4.03
N SER A 160 17.01 -0.83 3.02
CA SER A 160 15.56 -0.99 2.84
C SER A 160 14.98 -2.25 3.48
N VAL A 161 15.73 -2.89 4.38
CA VAL A 161 15.37 -4.20 4.90
C VAL A 161 14.53 -4.04 6.16
N LEU A 162 13.28 -4.47 6.08
CA LEU A 162 12.34 -4.40 7.20
C LEU A 162 12.71 -5.42 8.28
N ASN A 163 12.59 -5.01 9.54
CA ASN A 163 13.06 -5.78 10.68
C ASN A 163 12.05 -6.81 11.16
N ASN A 164 10.75 -6.55 11.01
CA ASN A 164 9.69 -7.50 11.33
C ASN A 164 8.79 -7.75 10.12
N VAL A 165 8.15 -8.92 10.08
CA VAL A 165 7.09 -9.21 9.10
C VAL A 165 5.95 -8.20 9.23
N SER A 166 5.58 -7.82 10.47
CA SER A 166 4.57 -6.80 10.74
C SER A 166 4.85 -5.45 10.07
N ASP A 167 6.12 -5.09 9.87
CA ASP A 167 6.51 -3.79 9.33
C ASP A 167 6.07 -3.65 7.86
N ILE A 168 5.96 -4.76 7.10
CA ILE A 168 5.40 -4.75 5.74
C ILE A 168 3.95 -4.31 5.76
N PHE A 169 3.19 -4.83 6.71
CA PHE A 169 1.76 -4.56 6.82
C PHE A 169 1.51 -3.14 7.29
N VAL A 170 2.34 -2.65 8.22
CA VAL A 170 2.36 -1.24 8.62
C VAL A 170 2.67 -0.35 7.41
N MET A 171 3.70 -0.66 6.62
CA MET A 171 4.04 0.09 5.41
C MET A 171 2.88 0.14 4.42
N GLY A 172 2.26 -1.01 4.13
CA GLY A 172 1.12 -1.09 3.20
C GLY A 172 -0.09 -0.30 3.68
N GLY A 173 -0.45 -0.42 4.96
CA GLY A 173 -1.57 0.32 5.54
C GLY A 173 -1.36 1.84 5.53
N CYS A 174 -0.13 2.29 5.82
CA CYS A 174 0.24 3.70 5.69
C CYS A 174 0.07 4.19 4.26
N LEU A 175 0.64 3.48 3.29
CA LEU A 175 0.64 3.89 1.89
C LEU A 175 -0.75 3.94 1.25
N ILE A 176 -1.68 3.07 1.66
CA ILE A 176 -3.10 3.16 1.23
C ILE A 176 -3.71 4.48 1.73
N LEU A 177 -3.60 4.76 3.03
CA LEU A 177 -4.23 5.94 3.63
C LEU A 177 -3.54 7.25 3.21
N GLU A 178 -2.22 7.25 3.07
CA GLU A 178 -1.43 8.40 2.60
C GLU A 178 -1.73 8.75 1.14
N ALA A 179 -2.01 7.75 0.29
CA ALA A 179 -2.49 8.01 -1.06
C ALA A 179 -3.88 8.66 -1.07
N LEU A 180 -4.81 8.23 -0.18
CA LEU A 180 -6.12 8.87 -0.04
C LEU A 180 -6.00 10.34 0.39
N VAL A 181 -5.08 10.66 1.32
CA VAL A 181 -4.79 12.04 1.71
C VAL A 181 -4.39 12.87 0.49
N LEU A 182 -3.48 12.36 -0.33
CA LEU A 182 -3.00 13.06 -1.52
C LEU A 182 -4.08 13.17 -2.60
N PHE A 183 -4.95 12.16 -2.79
CA PHE A 183 -6.07 12.26 -3.73
C PHE A 183 -7.09 13.33 -3.31
N HIS A 184 -7.43 13.40 -2.02
CA HIS A 184 -8.28 14.47 -1.49
C HIS A 184 -7.64 15.83 -1.68
N TRP A 185 -6.36 15.96 -1.33
CA TRP A 185 -5.61 17.20 -1.50
C TRP A 185 -5.58 17.66 -2.96
N CYS A 186 -5.27 16.74 -3.88
CA CYS A 186 -5.29 17.02 -5.31
C CYS A 186 -6.65 17.50 -5.78
N THR A 187 -7.72 16.79 -5.41
CA THR A 187 -9.10 17.13 -5.80
C THR A 187 -9.48 18.52 -5.29
N LYS A 188 -9.17 18.82 -4.03
CA LYS A 188 -9.45 20.12 -3.39
C LYS A 188 -8.74 21.28 -4.10
N HIS A 189 -7.53 21.05 -4.62
CA HIS A 189 -6.75 22.06 -5.34
C HIS A 189 -7.02 22.10 -6.85
N GLY A 190 -8.03 21.36 -7.33
CA GLY A 190 -8.42 21.36 -8.74
C GLY A 190 -7.45 20.64 -9.66
N PHE A 191 -6.65 19.70 -9.13
CA PHE A 191 -5.84 18.80 -9.94
C PHE A 191 -6.70 17.66 -10.47
N GLY A 192 -6.63 17.40 -11.76
CA GLY A 192 -7.44 16.40 -12.44
C GLY A 192 -7.23 16.39 -13.96
N PRO A 193 -7.37 15.23 -14.63
CA PRO A 193 -7.65 13.90 -14.07
C PRO A 193 -6.50 13.36 -13.20
N LEU A 194 -6.84 12.51 -12.23
CA LEU A 194 -5.86 11.90 -11.31
C LEU A 194 -5.44 10.51 -11.77
N GLY A 195 -4.18 10.18 -11.51
CA GLY A 195 -3.62 8.86 -11.72
C GLY A 195 -2.78 8.38 -10.55
N VAL A 196 -2.58 7.06 -10.49
CA VAL A 196 -1.61 6.42 -9.59
C VAL A 196 -0.86 5.33 -10.34
N SER A 197 0.46 5.31 -10.15
CA SER A 197 1.36 4.35 -10.76
C SER A 197 2.43 3.92 -9.77
N GLY A 198 3.16 2.85 -10.12
CA GLY A 198 4.31 2.38 -9.38
C GLY A 198 4.91 1.14 -10.03
N LEU A 199 6.14 0.82 -9.64
CA LEU A 199 6.88 -0.35 -10.11
C LEU A 199 7.02 -1.40 -9.01
N SER A 200 6.77 -2.67 -9.33
CA SER A 200 6.93 -3.80 -8.41
C SER A 200 6.10 -3.62 -7.13
N MET A 201 6.72 -3.52 -5.95
CA MET A 201 6.04 -3.18 -4.70
C MET A 201 5.21 -1.88 -4.84
N GLY A 202 5.73 -0.88 -5.55
CA GLY A 202 5.00 0.36 -5.82
C GLY A 202 3.78 0.11 -6.70
N GLY A 203 3.86 -0.78 -7.68
CA GLY A 203 2.73 -1.17 -8.52
C GLY A 203 1.65 -1.91 -7.74
N HIS A 204 2.05 -2.74 -6.77
CA HIS A 204 1.13 -3.40 -5.85
C HIS A 204 0.40 -2.35 -4.97
N MET A 205 1.15 -1.39 -4.43
CA MET A 205 0.57 -0.33 -3.60
C MET A 205 -0.30 0.65 -4.40
N ALA A 206 0.03 0.92 -5.66
CA ALA A 206 -0.79 1.71 -6.56
C ALA A 206 -2.18 1.05 -6.75
N SER A 207 -2.22 -0.26 -6.97
CA SER A 207 -3.47 -1.01 -7.05
C SER A 207 -4.27 -0.94 -5.75
N LEU A 208 -3.64 -1.14 -4.59
CA LEU A 208 -4.32 -1.08 -3.30
C LEU A 208 -4.85 0.33 -2.95
N ALA A 209 -4.12 1.38 -3.33
CA ALA A 209 -4.58 2.75 -3.19
C ALA A 209 -5.80 3.01 -4.09
N ALA A 210 -5.72 2.61 -5.37
CA ALA A 210 -6.78 2.80 -6.35
C ALA A 210 -8.08 2.09 -5.95
N THR A 211 -8.00 0.87 -5.40
CA THR A 211 -9.21 0.14 -4.98
C THR A 211 -9.95 0.79 -3.81
N ASN A 212 -9.31 1.72 -3.10
CA ASN A 212 -9.87 2.43 -1.96
C ASN A 212 -10.35 3.86 -2.29
N TRP A 213 -10.14 4.33 -3.54
CA TRP A 213 -10.65 5.61 -4.01
C TRP A 213 -11.95 5.40 -4.82
N PRO A 214 -13.08 6.04 -4.45
CA PRO A 214 -14.37 5.78 -5.08
C PRO A 214 -14.62 6.58 -6.37
N PHE A 215 -13.79 7.56 -6.68
CA PHE A 215 -13.96 8.42 -7.86
C PHE A 215 -13.07 7.95 -9.04
N PRO A 216 -13.32 8.44 -10.27
CA PRO A 216 -12.50 8.09 -11.42
C PRO A 216 -11.00 8.34 -11.18
N LEU A 217 -10.19 7.32 -11.43
CA LEU A 217 -8.75 7.33 -11.21
C LEU A 217 -8.07 6.45 -12.26
N VAL A 218 -7.03 6.98 -12.91
CA VAL A 218 -6.19 6.21 -13.81
C VAL A 218 -5.22 5.35 -13.00
N LEU A 219 -5.18 4.04 -13.25
CA LEU A 219 -4.26 3.12 -12.58
C LEU A 219 -3.29 2.51 -13.61
N VAL A 220 -1.99 2.71 -13.40
CA VAL A 220 -0.92 2.11 -14.23
C VAL A 220 0.06 1.33 -13.33
N PRO A 221 -0.24 0.07 -12.96
CA PRO A 221 0.58 -0.72 -12.07
C PRO A 221 1.61 -1.53 -12.87
N CYS A 222 2.89 -1.19 -12.75
CA CYS A 222 3.96 -1.82 -13.54
C CYS A 222 4.66 -2.93 -12.75
N LEU A 223 4.87 -4.10 -13.38
CA LEU A 223 5.49 -5.28 -12.76
C LEU A 223 4.85 -5.64 -11.40
N SER A 224 3.54 -5.38 -11.27
CA SER A 224 2.77 -5.61 -10.05
C SER A 224 2.32 -7.07 -9.97
N TRP A 225 2.09 -7.54 -8.76
CA TRP A 225 1.47 -8.84 -8.50
C TRP A 225 0.30 -8.69 -7.55
N SER A 226 -0.61 -9.67 -7.58
CA SER A 226 -1.77 -9.67 -6.68
C SER A 226 -1.36 -9.79 -5.22
N THR A 227 -0.27 -10.51 -4.92
CA THR A 227 0.19 -10.78 -3.54
C THR A 227 1.70 -10.65 -3.37
N ALA A 228 2.13 -10.18 -2.19
CA ALA A 228 3.54 -10.22 -1.78
C ALA A 228 4.00 -11.63 -1.34
N SER A 229 3.08 -12.59 -1.18
CA SER A 229 3.36 -13.94 -0.69
C SER A 229 4.48 -14.63 -1.46
N GLY A 230 4.29 -14.81 -2.77
CA GLY A 230 5.28 -15.50 -3.61
C GLY A 230 6.64 -14.83 -3.62
N VAL A 231 6.70 -13.51 -3.45
CA VAL A 231 7.99 -12.79 -3.35
C VAL A 231 8.76 -13.26 -2.11
N PHE A 232 8.12 -13.40 -0.97
CA PHE A 232 8.80 -13.78 0.26
C PHE A 232 8.89 -15.29 0.45
N THR A 233 7.94 -16.08 -0.01
CA THR A 233 7.91 -17.53 0.25
C THR A 233 8.59 -18.35 -0.84
N GLU A 234 8.77 -17.78 -2.02
CA GLU A 234 9.31 -18.45 -3.20
C GLU A 234 10.45 -17.64 -3.83
N GLY A 235 11.24 -18.29 -4.68
CA GLY A 235 12.28 -17.61 -5.45
C GLY A 235 13.48 -17.11 -4.63
N VAL A 236 14.02 -15.97 -5.05
CA VAL A 236 15.34 -15.47 -4.60
C VAL A 236 15.26 -14.81 -3.21
N MET A 237 14.16 -14.10 -2.94
CA MET A 237 13.94 -13.38 -1.69
C MET A 237 13.61 -14.30 -0.50
N SER A 238 13.04 -15.48 -0.74
CA SER A 238 12.80 -16.46 0.33
C SER A 238 14.07 -16.91 1.03
N ARG A 239 15.22 -16.89 0.34
CA ARG A 239 16.53 -17.22 0.92
C ARG A 239 17.08 -16.13 1.84
N ALA A 240 16.54 -14.91 1.76
CA ALA A 240 16.93 -13.81 2.64
C ALA A 240 16.16 -13.83 3.97
N ILE A 241 15.12 -14.67 4.11
CA ILE A 241 14.31 -14.75 5.32
C ILE A 241 14.90 -15.80 6.27
N ASN A 242 14.99 -15.44 7.55
CA ASN A 242 15.36 -16.37 8.60
C ASN A 242 14.15 -17.22 9.03
N TRP A 243 13.82 -18.23 8.21
CA TRP A 243 12.67 -19.10 8.44
C TRP A 243 12.75 -19.86 9.76
N ASP A 244 13.93 -20.30 10.18
CA ASP A 244 14.12 -21.06 11.42
C ASP A 244 13.70 -20.23 12.64
N MET A 245 14.01 -18.93 12.64
CA MET A 245 13.56 -18.01 13.68
C MET A 245 12.04 -17.78 13.64
N LEU A 246 11.47 -17.56 12.46
CA LEU A 246 10.03 -17.37 12.32
C LEU A 246 9.25 -18.61 12.77
N GLU A 247 9.75 -19.79 12.43
CA GLU A 247 9.18 -21.07 12.84
C GLU A 247 9.29 -21.26 14.36
N PHE A 248 10.46 -21.01 14.93
CA PHE A 248 10.66 -21.07 16.38
C PHE A 248 9.67 -20.16 17.11
N GLN A 249 9.55 -18.90 16.70
CA GLN A 249 8.58 -17.97 17.29
C GLN A 249 7.13 -18.44 17.13
N TYR A 250 6.79 -19.05 15.99
CA TYR A 250 5.45 -19.60 15.75
C TYR A 250 5.15 -20.80 16.67
N LYS A 251 6.11 -21.70 16.87
CA LYS A 251 5.93 -22.89 17.71
C LYS A 251 5.85 -22.53 19.20
N GLU A 252 6.77 -21.70 19.67
CA GLU A 252 6.92 -21.35 21.08
C GLU A 252 5.80 -20.45 21.62
N ASN A 253 5.21 -19.59 20.77
CA ASN A 253 4.16 -18.68 21.20
C ASN A 253 2.78 -19.14 20.69
N GLU A 254 1.99 -19.69 21.61
CA GLU A 254 0.67 -20.25 21.34
C GLU A 254 -0.29 -19.26 20.67
N ALA A 255 -0.19 -17.95 20.96
CA ALA A 255 -1.05 -16.94 20.37
C ALA A 255 -0.94 -16.90 18.83
N PHE A 256 0.22 -17.24 18.25
CA PHE A 256 0.34 -17.36 16.81
C PHE A 256 -0.47 -18.54 16.26
N ARG A 257 -0.45 -19.68 16.94
CA ARG A 257 -1.07 -20.95 16.49
C ARG A 257 -2.57 -20.98 16.70
N THR A 258 -3.06 -20.42 17.81
CA THR A 258 -4.46 -20.56 18.22
C THR A 258 -5.32 -19.38 17.80
N GLU A 259 -4.76 -18.17 17.82
CA GLU A 259 -5.48 -16.94 17.47
C GLU A 259 -5.17 -16.48 16.05
N LEU A 260 -3.90 -16.16 15.76
CA LEU A 260 -3.53 -15.52 14.49
C LEU A 260 -3.75 -16.45 13.29
N TYR A 261 -3.45 -17.75 13.43
CA TYR A 261 -3.72 -18.74 12.38
C TYR A 261 -5.17 -18.71 11.89
N LYS A 262 -6.15 -18.62 12.81
CA LYS A 262 -7.59 -18.57 12.47
C LYS A 262 -7.98 -17.28 11.75
N MET A 263 -7.31 -16.17 12.07
CA MET A 263 -7.56 -14.86 11.44
C MET A 263 -6.96 -14.74 10.04
N VAL A 264 -6.04 -15.64 9.69
CA VAL A 264 -5.29 -15.62 8.44
C VAL A 264 -5.94 -16.49 7.36
N GLN A 265 -6.75 -17.49 7.73
CA GLN A 265 -7.35 -18.42 6.78
C GLN A 265 -8.15 -17.72 5.68
N ILE A 266 -7.79 -18.01 4.44
CA ILE A 266 -8.53 -17.59 3.25
C ILE A 266 -9.83 -18.37 3.23
N ARG A 267 -10.95 -17.70 3.44
CA ARG A 267 -12.22 -18.18 2.88
C ARG A 267 -12.26 -17.69 1.44
N GLU A 268 -12.60 -18.58 0.50
CA GLU A 268 -12.72 -18.24 -0.93
C GLU A 268 -13.42 -16.88 -1.07
N SER A 269 -12.71 -15.90 -1.64
CA SER A 269 -13.15 -14.51 -1.61
C SER A 269 -14.19 -14.23 -2.69
N ASP A 270 -15.16 -13.38 -2.39
CA ASP A 270 -16.15 -12.86 -3.34
C ASP A 270 -15.46 -12.24 -4.56
N ALA A 271 -14.27 -11.64 -4.40
CA ALA A 271 -13.51 -11.07 -5.52
C ALA A 271 -13.05 -12.09 -6.59
N PHE A 272 -12.75 -13.33 -6.22
CA PHE A 272 -12.38 -14.36 -7.19
C PHE A 272 -13.61 -14.85 -7.96
N GLN A 273 -14.75 -14.98 -7.27
CA GLN A 273 -16.02 -15.31 -7.92
C GLN A 273 -16.51 -14.15 -8.78
N ALA A 274 -16.45 -12.91 -8.29
CA ALA A 274 -16.75 -11.70 -9.05
C ALA A 274 -15.87 -11.57 -10.29
N GLY A 275 -14.57 -11.90 -10.19
CA GLY A 275 -13.68 -11.96 -11.35
C GLY A 275 -14.10 -13.03 -12.36
N LYS A 276 -14.51 -14.21 -11.89
CA LYS A 276 -15.07 -15.26 -12.76
C LYS A 276 -16.38 -14.82 -13.41
N GLU A 277 -17.28 -14.18 -12.67
CA GLU A 277 -18.55 -13.66 -13.17
C GLU A 277 -18.35 -12.55 -14.19
N PHE A 278 -17.44 -11.61 -13.93
CA PHE A 278 -17.07 -10.55 -14.87
C PHE A 278 -16.54 -11.13 -16.19
N VAL A 279 -15.62 -12.11 -16.13
CA VAL A 279 -15.09 -12.75 -17.34
C VAL A 279 -16.18 -13.52 -18.08
N LYS A 280 -17.08 -14.20 -17.37
CA LYS A 280 -18.22 -14.92 -17.97
C LYS A 280 -19.20 -13.98 -18.67
N ASN A 281 -19.44 -12.80 -18.10
CA ASN A 281 -20.43 -11.82 -18.56
C ASN A 281 -19.74 -10.55 -19.12
N PHE A 282 -18.59 -10.71 -19.79
CA PHE A 282 -17.74 -9.59 -20.20
C PHE A 282 -18.47 -8.55 -21.08
N PRO A 283 -19.26 -8.93 -22.11
CA PRO A 283 -19.96 -7.97 -22.96
C PRO A 283 -20.93 -7.07 -22.17
N GLU A 284 -21.76 -7.66 -21.32
CA GLU A 284 -22.74 -6.96 -20.48
C GLU A 284 -22.04 -6.10 -19.40
N SER A 285 -20.98 -6.63 -18.80
CA SER A 285 -20.18 -5.90 -17.80
C SER A 285 -19.57 -4.62 -18.40
N MET A 286 -19.14 -4.68 -19.66
CA MET A 286 -18.60 -3.51 -20.38
C MET A 286 -19.67 -2.50 -20.78
N LEU A 287 -20.91 -2.93 -21.04
CA LEU A 287 -22.04 -2.02 -21.28
C LEU A 287 -22.42 -1.27 -20.00
N HIS A 288 -22.52 -1.97 -18.88
CA HIS A 288 -22.81 -1.37 -17.57
C HIS A 288 -21.75 -0.34 -17.16
N LEU A 289 -20.47 -0.61 -17.43
CA LEU A 289 -19.36 0.33 -17.22
C LEU A 289 -19.46 1.58 -18.10
N LYS A 290 -20.05 1.49 -19.29
CA LYS A 290 -20.29 2.65 -20.17
C LYS A 290 -21.50 3.45 -19.73
N GLU A 291 -22.58 2.80 -19.29
CA GLU A 291 -23.79 3.46 -18.79
C GLU A 291 -23.57 4.19 -17.46
N HIS A 292 -22.66 3.69 -16.62
CA HIS A 292 -22.30 4.28 -15.31
C HIS A 292 -20.91 4.95 -15.32
N GLY A 293 -20.28 5.06 -16.49
CA GLY A 293 -19.07 5.86 -16.69
C GLY A 293 -19.43 7.35 -16.64
N PRO A 294 -18.53 8.25 -16.20
CA PRO A 294 -18.88 9.65 -16.02
C PRO A 294 -19.08 10.34 -17.38
N GLY A 295 -20.33 10.46 -17.80
CA GLY A 295 -20.81 11.67 -18.43
C GLY A 295 -20.92 12.76 -17.36
N LEU A 296 -20.48 13.96 -17.69
CA LEU A 296 -20.60 15.16 -16.86
C LEU A 296 -22.05 15.37 -16.40
N ASP A 297 -22.37 15.02 -15.16
CA ASP A 297 -23.58 15.51 -14.50
C ASP A 297 -23.25 15.99 -13.09
N THR A 298 -22.73 17.22 -13.04
CA THR A 298 -22.33 17.99 -11.86
C THR A 298 -23.53 18.50 -11.05
N LYS A 299 -24.58 17.69 -10.85
CA LYS A 299 -25.75 18.07 -10.02
C LYS A 299 -26.36 16.88 -9.28
N LYS A 300 -25.64 16.36 -8.29
CA LYS A 300 -26.27 15.86 -7.06
C LYS A 300 -25.45 16.36 -5.89
N GLU A 301 -25.92 17.45 -5.30
CA GLU A 301 -25.44 17.94 -4.00
C GLU A 301 -25.55 16.82 -2.97
N ILE A 302 -24.42 16.25 -2.59
CA ILE A 302 -24.33 15.54 -1.31
C ILE A 302 -24.09 16.64 -0.28
N SER A 303 -25.16 17.04 0.41
CA SER A 303 -25.07 17.93 1.57
C SER A 303 -24.31 17.21 2.69
N VAL A 304 -22.97 17.31 2.69
CA VAL A 304 -22.15 16.84 3.80
C VAL A 304 -22.08 17.95 4.84
N SER A 305 -22.71 17.68 5.98
CA SER A 305 -22.67 18.48 7.21
C SER A 305 -21.25 18.99 7.52
N LYS A 306 -21.08 20.31 7.52
CA LYS A 306 -19.92 21.02 8.09
C LYS A 306 -19.97 20.94 9.62
N SER A 307 -19.65 19.79 10.17
CA SER A 307 -19.13 19.67 11.54
C SER A 307 -18.89 18.21 11.83
N ALA A 308 -17.62 17.84 11.93
CA ALA A 308 -17.11 17.04 13.03
C ALA A 308 -15.66 16.60 12.74
N LEU A 309 -14.72 17.18 13.48
CA LEU A 309 -13.70 16.34 14.09
C LEU A 309 -14.44 15.36 15.01
N PHE A 310 -14.79 14.17 14.51
CA PHE A 310 -15.35 13.14 15.35
C PHE A 310 -14.24 12.52 16.22
N PRO A 311 -14.51 12.18 17.49
CA PRO A 311 -13.58 11.41 18.31
C PRO A 311 -13.55 9.96 17.80
N ILE A 312 -12.69 9.73 16.79
CA ILE A 312 -12.53 8.48 16.05
C ILE A 312 -12.19 7.28 16.97
N ASN A 313 -11.60 7.55 18.14
CA ASN A 313 -11.10 6.50 19.03
C ASN A 313 -12.18 5.62 19.67
N GLN A 314 -13.34 6.15 20.07
CA GLN A 314 -14.35 5.36 20.80
C GLN A 314 -15.19 4.46 19.89
N LYS A 315 -15.60 4.95 18.71
CA LYS A 315 -16.38 4.15 17.75
C LYS A 315 -15.53 3.07 17.08
N LEU A 316 -14.26 3.34 16.77
CA LEU A 316 -13.36 2.32 16.20
C LEU A 316 -13.03 1.23 17.23
N THR A 317 -12.80 1.59 18.50
CA THR A 317 -12.63 0.62 19.59
C THR A 317 -13.89 -0.23 19.80
N LYS A 318 -15.08 0.37 19.67
CA LYS A 318 -16.37 -0.34 19.75
C LYS A 318 -16.60 -1.23 18.52
N PHE A 319 -16.25 -0.78 17.31
CA PHE A 319 -16.34 -1.55 16.07
C PHE A 319 -15.36 -2.74 16.05
N LEU A 320 -14.11 -2.52 16.47
CA LEU A 320 -13.09 -3.57 16.61
C LEU A 320 -13.44 -4.57 17.73
N LYS A 321 -14.21 -4.16 18.75
CA LYS A 321 -14.74 -5.05 19.79
C LYS A 321 -16.02 -5.79 19.37
N MET A 322 -16.86 -5.21 18.51
CA MET A 322 -18.15 -5.78 18.10
C MET A 322 -18.06 -6.75 16.92
N ASN A 323 -17.05 -6.62 16.04
CA ASN A 323 -16.89 -7.50 14.88
C ASN A 323 -15.84 -8.59 15.12
N THR A 324 -16.18 -9.54 16.00
CA THR A 324 -15.49 -10.83 16.12
C THR A 324 -15.99 -11.86 15.11
N GLU A 325 -17.02 -11.53 14.32
CA GLU A 325 -17.54 -12.45 13.31
C GLU A 325 -16.66 -12.49 12.03
N PRO A 326 -16.51 -13.67 11.42
CA PRO A 326 -15.66 -13.86 10.26
C PRO A 326 -16.35 -13.31 9.00
N VAL A 327 -16.01 -12.09 8.62
CA VAL A 327 -16.30 -11.56 7.28
C VAL A 327 -15.36 -12.23 6.27
N SER A 328 -15.94 -12.94 5.32
CA SER A 328 -15.25 -13.63 4.23
C SER A 328 -14.80 -12.62 3.18
N ASP A 329 -13.53 -12.19 3.24
CA ASP A 329 -12.92 -11.63 2.04
C ASP A 329 -11.38 -11.59 2.08
N LEU A 330 -10.80 -11.67 0.88
CA LEU A 330 -9.45 -11.29 0.45
C LEU A 330 -8.31 -12.33 0.49
N THR A 331 -7.74 -12.48 -0.70
CA THR A 331 -6.82 -13.53 -1.15
C THR A 331 -5.34 -13.15 -1.16
N ASN A 332 -4.94 -11.91 -0.81
CA ASN A 332 -3.58 -11.44 -1.15
C ASN A 332 -2.59 -11.24 0.02
N PHE A 333 -3.05 -11.25 1.26
CA PHE A 333 -2.23 -11.03 2.47
C PHE A 333 -2.20 -12.27 3.37
N SER A 334 -3.36 -12.92 3.42
CA SER A 334 -3.56 -14.26 3.93
C SER A 334 -2.68 -15.28 3.23
N LEU A 335 -2.39 -15.20 1.93
CA LEU A 335 -1.52 -16.16 1.25
C LEU A 335 -0.06 -16.11 1.72
N LEU A 336 0.44 -14.97 2.21
CA LEU A 336 1.78 -14.86 2.82
C LEU A 336 1.73 -15.46 4.22
N LEU A 337 0.78 -15.03 5.03
CA LEU A 337 0.64 -15.55 6.38
C LEU A 337 0.22 -17.02 6.38
N GLU A 338 -0.51 -17.50 5.39
CA GLU A 338 -0.89 -18.90 5.21
C GLU A 338 0.32 -19.67 4.71
N LYS A 339 1.04 -19.27 3.66
CA LYS A 339 2.29 -19.99 3.31
C LYS A 339 3.35 -19.97 4.42
N VAL A 340 3.33 -18.97 5.29
CA VAL A 340 4.27 -18.89 6.42
C VAL A 340 3.72 -19.54 7.72
N PHE A 341 2.41 -19.61 7.95
CA PHE A 341 1.78 -20.25 9.12
C PHE A 341 1.15 -21.63 8.81
N HIS A 342 1.06 -22.05 7.56
CA HIS A 342 0.45 -23.31 7.15
C HIS A 342 1.46 -24.46 7.37
N PRO A 343 1.14 -25.46 8.19
CA PRO A 343 2.04 -26.55 8.55
C PRO A 343 2.66 -27.25 7.33
N LYS A 344 1.86 -27.50 6.26
CA LYS A 344 2.37 -28.11 5.02
C LYS A 344 3.45 -27.31 4.28
N TYR A 345 3.50 -25.98 4.36
CA TYR A 345 4.51 -25.18 3.65
C TYR A 345 5.79 -25.02 4.46
N ILE A 346 5.64 -24.93 5.79
CA ILE A 346 6.71 -25.16 6.76
C ILE A 346 7.30 -26.55 6.44
N GLU A 347 6.54 -27.64 6.61
CA GLU A 347 6.95 -29.05 6.35
C GLU A 347 7.49 -29.33 4.93
N GLN A 348 6.94 -28.73 3.87
CA GLN A 348 7.46 -28.91 2.51
C GLN A 348 8.82 -28.25 2.29
N GLN A 349 9.10 -27.10 2.92
CA GLN A 349 10.44 -26.53 2.94
C GLN A 349 11.42 -27.38 3.76
N PHE A 350 10.95 -28.16 4.75
CA PHE A 350 11.77 -29.12 5.51
C PHE A 350 12.15 -30.36 4.70
N ASN A 351 11.23 -30.91 3.91
CA ASN A 351 11.51 -32.11 3.12
C ASN A 351 12.43 -31.84 1.92
N LEU A 352 12.44 -30.61 1.38
CA LEU A 352 13.35 -30.20 0.30
C LEU A 352 14.79 -29.90 0.78
N ARG A 353 15.08 -29.96 2.08
CA ARG A 353 16.41 -29.73 2.66
C ARG A 353 17.07 -30.99 3.22
N LYS A 354 16.44 -32.16 3.08
CA LYS A 354 17.01 -33.46 3.47
C LYS A 354 17.70 -34.19 2.32
N ASP A 355 17.67 -33.65 1.10
CA ASP A 355 18.37 -34.16 -0.09
C ASP A 355 19.42 -33.15 -0.61
#